data_AF-A0A6A2YFS0-F1
#
_entry.id   AF-A0A6A2YFS0-F1
#
_cell.length_a   1.000
_cell.length_b   1.000
_cell.length_c   1.000
_cell.angle_alpha   90.00
_cell.angle_beta   90.00
_cell.angle_gamma   90.00
#
_symmetry.space_group_name_H-M   'P 1'
#
loop_
_entity.id
_entity.type
_entity.pdbx_description
1 polymer ?
#
loop_
_entity_poly.entity_id
_entity_poly.type
_entity_poly.pdbx_seq_one_letter_code
_entity_poly.pdbx_strand_id
1 'polypeptide(L)'
;MEIMYSDDVQISNLTLMNSPSWNVHPVYSSNVVVQGLTILAPVTSPNTDGINPDSCTNTRIEDCYIVSGDDCVAVKSGWDEYGIKFGMPTKQLVIRRLTYISPFSAVIALAREMSGGIEDVRAKTSQALIPSQLLGSKPPSDEETMSKTYT
;
A
#
# COMPACT_ATOMS: atom_id res chain seq x y z
N MET A 1 0.87 11.66 -5.55
CA MET A 1 2.16 11.72 -6.27
C MET A 1 2.28 10.48 -7.14
N GLU A 2 2.59 10.66 -8.41
CA GLU A 2 2.71 9.58 -9.39
C GLU A 2 4.14 9.52 -9.91
N ILE A 3 4.76 8.33 -9.87
CA ILE A 3 6.12 8.08 -10.36
C ILE A 3 6.02 6.94 -11.37
N MET A 4 6.38 7.19 -12.62
CA MET A 4 6.17 6.22 -13.70
C MET A 4 7.49 5.81 -14.34
N TYR A 5 7.60 4.55 -14.78
CA TYR A 5 8.71 4.07 -15.61
C TYR A 5 10.09 4.38 -15.04
N SER A 6 10.25 4.22 -13.72
CA SER A 6 11.44 4.61 -12.99
C SER A 6 12.14 3.40 -12.37
N ASP A 7 13.46 3.50 -12.24
CA ASP A 7 14.29 2.54 -11.53
C ASP A 7 15.02 3.24 -10.39
N ASP A 8 15.29 2.51 -9.30
CA ASP A 8 15.95 3.01 -8.09
C ASP A 8 15.28 4.24 -7.46
N VAL A 9 14.03 4.07 -7.02
CA VAL A 9 13.22 5.15 -6.43
C VAL A 9 13.23 5.07 -4.91
N GLN A 10 13.59 6.17 -4.25
CA GLN A 10 13.45 6.32 -2.79
C GLN A 10 12.52 7.48 -2.42
N ILE A 11 11.47 7.19 -1.66
CA ILE A 11 10.52 8.16 -1.11
C ILE A 11 10.54 8.01 0.41
N SER A 12 11.10 9.00 1.11
CA SER A 12 11.34 8.86 2.55
C SER A 12 11.11 10.11 3.38
N ASN A 13 10.58 9.92 4.60
CA ASN A 13 10.45 10.93 5.65
C ASN A 13 9.63 12.17 5.23
N LEU A 14 8.54 11.95 4.50
CA LEU A 14 7.62 13.00 4.07
C LEU A 14 6.28 12.88 4.80
N THR A 15 5.66 14.04 5.04
CA THR A 15 4.26 14.13 5.46
C THR A 15 3.40 14.56 4.27
N LEU A 16 2.44 13.73 3.90
CA LEU A 16 1.47 13.98 2.82
C LEU A 16 0.09 14.16 3.45
N MET A 17 -0.61 15.23 3.07
CA MET A 17 -1.89 15.59 3.68
C MET A 17 -2.94 15.93 2.63
N ASN A 18 -4.16 15.48 2.85
CA ASN A 18 -5.36 15.89 2.11
C ASN A 18 -5.19 15.78 0.58
N SER A 19 -4.61 14.68 0.12
CA SER A 19 -4.56 14.38 -1.32
C SER A 19 -5.97 14.31 -1.89
N PRO A 20 -6.24 14.88 -3.08
CA PRO A 20 -7.55 14.80 -3.73
C PRO A 20 -7.89 13.38 -4.22
N SER A 21 -6.90 12.47 -4.22
CA SER A 21 -7.03 11.05 -4.58
C SER A 21 -5.84 10.27 -3.95
N TRP A 22 -5.35 9.21 -4.59
CA TRP A 22 -4.23 8.38 -4.14
C TRP A 22 -2.99 9.20 -3.75
N ASN A 23 -2.37 8.87 -2.61
CA ASN A 23 -1.27 9.69 -2.07
C ASN A 23 0.08 9.38 -2.74
N VAL A 24 0.46 8.10 -2.83
CA VAL A 24 1.72 7.65 -3.43
C VAL A 24 1.43 6.52 -4.42
N HIS A 25 1.81 6.69 -5.69
CA HIS A 25 1.50 5.75 -6.77
C HIS A 25 2.72 5.57 -7.70
N PRO A 26 3.69 4.72 -7.31
CA PRO A 26 4.70 4.23 -8.25
C PRO A 26 4.04 3.24 -9.23
N VAL A 27 4.30 3.44 -10.52
CA VAL A 27 3.71 2.69 -11.64
C VAL A 27 4.82 2.23 -12.57
N TYR A 28 4.79 0.96 -13.00
CA TYR A 28 5.75 0.41 -13.96
C TYR A 28 7.22 0.64 -13.55
N SER A 29 7.49 0.52 -12.26
CA SER A 29 8.78 0.93 -11.66
C SER A 29 9.46 -0.24 -10.95
N SER A 30 10.78 -0.15 -10.79
CA SER A 30 11.60 -1.16 -10.12
C SER A 30 12.44 -0.57 -8.99
N ASN A 31 12.81 -1.42 -8.03
CA ASN A 31 13.70 -1.06 -6.92
C ASN A 31 13.17 0.14 -6.12
N VAL A 32 11.91 0.04 -5.67
CA VAL A 32 11.21 1.14 -5.02
C VAL A 32 11.25 0.98 -3.50
N VAL A 33 11.70 2.00 -2.78
CA VAL A 33 11.66 2.08 -1.33
C VAL A 33 10.76 3.24 -0.89
N VAL A 34 9.70 2.90 -0.15
CA VAL A 34 8.82 3.87 0.52
C VAL A 34 8.99 3.68 2.02
N GLN A 35 9.55 4.68 2.71
CA GLN A 35 9.95 4.54 4.11
C GLN A 35 9.63 5.77 4.96
N GLY A 36 9.11 5.57 6.18
CA GLY A 36 9.00 6.67 7.15
C GLY A 36 7.98 7.73 6.76
N LEU A 37 7.00 7.39 5.91
CA LEU A 37 6.00 8.36 5.48
C LEU A 37 4.92 8.55 6.53
N THR A 38 4.41 9.77 6.64
CA THR A 38 3.18 10.10 7.36
C THR A 38 2.12 10.52 6.33
N ILE A 39 1.08 9.73 6.14
CA ILE A 39 -0.02 10.02 5.22
C ILE A 39 -1.27 10.32 6.03
N LEU A 40 -1.91 11.47 5.78
CA LEU A 40 -3.09 11.94 6.49
C LEU A 40 -4.20 12.33 5.51
N ALA A 41 -5.21 11.48 5.40
CA ALA A 41 -6.46 11.78 4.71
C ALA A 41 -7.66 11.66 5.69
N PRO A 42 -8.74 12.44 5.49
CA PRO A 42 -9.96 12.24 6.27
C PRO A 42 -10.49 10.82 6.07
N VAL A 43 -10.84 10.13 7.16
CA VAL A 43 -11.29 8.72 7.13
C VAL A 43 -12.60 8.50 6.37
N THR A 44 -13.32 9.55 6.00
CA THR A 44 -14.54 9.49 5.18
C THR A 44 -14.31 9.91 3.74
N SER A 45 -13.07 10.23 3.35
CA SER A 45 -12.75 10.70 2.00
C SER A 45 -12.51 9.51 1.08
N PRO A 46 -13.33 9.32 0.03
CA PRO A 46 -13.19 8.18 -0.87
C PRO A 46 -11.91 8.29 -1.70
N ASN A 47 -11.38 7.16 -2.18
CA ASN A 47 -10.26 7.10 -3.12
C ASN A 47 -8.96 7.77 -2.62
N THR A 48 -8.78 7.82 -1.30
CA THR A 48 -7.61 8.42 -0.64
C THR A 48 -6.60 7.38 -0.17
N ASP A 49 -6.44 6.33 -0.97
CA ASP A 49 -5.51 5.22 -0.76
C ASP A 49 -4.13 5.77 -0.38
N GLY A 50 -3.46 5.10 0.56
CA GLY A 50 -2.14 5.52 1.04
C GLY A 50 -1.06 5.30 -0.02
N ILE A 51 -0.63 4.05 -0.19
CA ILE A 51 0.46 3.69 -1.11
C ILE A 51 -0.01 2.64 -2.10
N ASN A 52 0.18 2.90 -3.39
CA ASN A 52 -0.31 2.10 -4.49
C ASN A 52 0.85 1.61 -5.35
N PRO A 53 1.55 0.51 -5.00
CA PRO A 53 2.47 -0.10 -5.94
C PRO A 53 1.65 -0.72 -7.09
N ASP A 54 1.81 -0.16 -8.29
CA ASP A 54 1.12 -0.60 -9.49
C ASP A 54 2.13 -1.11 -10.52
N SER A 55 2.04 -2.40 -10.86
CA SER A 55 2.97 -3.06 -11.78
C SER A 55 4.43 -2.81 -11.41
N CYS A 56 4.79 -2.95 -10.12
CA CYS A 56 6.13 -2.66 -9.62
C CYS A 56 6.91 -3.93 -9.24
N THR A 57 8.23 -3.94 -9.43
CA THR A 57 9.11 -5.06 -9.03
C THR A 57 10.12 -4.65 -7.97
N ASN A 58 10.33 -5.52 -6.98
CA ASN A 58 11.27 -5.29 -5.87
C ASN A 58 10.94 -3.99 -5.10
N THR A 59 9.77 -4.00 -4.47
CA THR A 59 9.26 -2.83 -3.73
C THR A 59 9.25 -3.11 -2.24
N ARG A 60 9.70 -2.14 -1.44
CA ARG A 60 9.62 -2.18 0.02
C ARG A 60 8.84 -0.98 0.55
N ILE A 61 7.78 -1.26 1.32
CA ILE A 61 6.98 -0.27 2.02
C ILE A 61 7.13 -0.52 3.52
N GLU A 62 7.70 0.43 4.24
CA GLU A 62 8.03 0.22 5.65
C GLU A 62 7.98 1.47 6.53
N ASP A 63 7.78 1.26 7.82
CA ASP A 63 7.88 2.32 8.84
C ASP A 63 6.93 3.50 8.58
N CYS A 64 5.78 3.25 7.96
CA CYS A 64 4.84 4.31 7.56
C CYS A 64 3.68 4.42 8.56
N TYR A 65 3.26 5.67 8.80
CA TYR A 65 2.03 6.02 9.51
C TYR A 65 0.97 6.46 8.50
N ILE A 66 -0.14 5.74 8.40
CA ILE A 66 -1.15 5.97 7.35
C ILE A 66 -2.55 6.12 7.96
N VAL A 67 -3.14 7.30 7.81
CA VAL A 67 -4.57 7.53 8.02
C VAL A 67 -5.20 7.71 6.64
N SER A 68 -6.08 6.79 6.27
CA SER A 68 -6.74 6.78 4.96
C SER A 68 -8.26 6.66 5.12
N GLY A 69 -9.00 7.27 4.20
CA GLY A 69 -10.43 7.00 4.03
C GLY A 69 -10.73 5.78 3.14
N ASP A 70 -9.69 5.17 2.57
CA ASP A 70 -9.73 4.00 1.71
C ASP A 70 -8.61 3.02 2.13
N ASP A 71 -8.05 2.24 1.22
CA ASP A 71 -7.00 1.27 1.54
C ASP A 71 -5.68 1.93 1.99
N CYS A 72 -5.03 1.43 3.06
CA CYS A 72 -3.73 1.98 3.47
C CYS A 72 -2.61 1.64 2.47
N VAL A 73 -2.60 0.41 1.95
CA VAL A 73 -1.79 -0.01 0.81
C VAL A 73 -2.68 -0.79 -0.15
N ALA A 74 -2.80 -0.33 -1.39
CA ALA A 74 -3.54 -1.02 -2.44
C ALA A 74 -2.59 -1.52 -3.52
N VAL A 75 -2.38 -2.83 -3.57
CA VAL A 75 -1.49 -3.48 -4.53
C VAL A 75 -2.22 -3.65 -5.87
N LYS A 76 -1.69 -3.04 -6.93
CA LYS A 76 -2.29 -2.99 -8.27
C LYS A 76 -1.34 -3.55 -9.33
N SER A 77 -1.84 -3.86 -10.51
CA SER A 77 -1.07 -4.24 -11.70
C SER A 77 -1.86 -4.00 -13.00
N GLY A 78 -2.47 -2.82 -13.12
CA GLY A 78 -3.26 -2.42 -14.28
C GLY A 78 -4.67 -3.06 -14.36
N TRP A 79 -5.51 -2.44 -15.19
CA TRP A 79 -6.94 -2.73 -15.28
C TRP A 79 -7.31 -3.43 -16.60
N ASP A 80 -8.09 -4.50 -16.49
CA ASP A 80 -8.72 -5.25 -17.58
C ASP A 80 -7.76 -5.53 -18.75
N GLU A 81 -8.19 -5.30 -20.00
CA GLU A 81 -7.40 -5.61 -21.19
C GLU A 81 -6.09 -4.80 -21.26
N TYR A 82 -6.03 -3.63 -20.63
CA TYR A 82 -4.80 -2.84 -20.57
C TYR A 82 -3.76 -3.51 -19.68
N GLY A 83 -4.17 -3.98 -18.50
CA GLY A 83 -3.30 -4.74 -17.59
C GLY A 83 -2.85 -6.05 -18.20
N ILE A 84 -3.77 -6.81 -18.81
CA ILE A 84 -3.46 -8.07 -19.51
C ILE A 84 -2.45 -7.84 -20.63
N LYS A 85 -2.70 -6.82 -21.47
CA LYS A 85 -1.85 -6.52 -22.63
C LYS A 85 -0.47 -6.05 -22.21
N PHE A 86 -0.37 -5.25 -21.15
CA PHE A 86 0.91 -4.78 -20.65
C PHE A 86 1.70 -5.91 -19.98
N GLY A 87 1.01 -6.80 -19.25
CA GLY A 87 1.58 -8.06 -18.76
C GLY A 87 2.68 -7.89 -17.72
N MET A 88 2.66 -6.79 -16.96
CA MET A 88 3.64 -6.53 -15.90
C MET A 88 2.97 -6.69 -14.53
N PRO A 89 3.32 -7.74 -13.76
CA PRO A 89 2.76 -7.92 -12.43
C PRO A 89 3.40 -6.96 -11.42
N THR A 90 2.70 -6.68 -10.33
CA THR A 90 3.39 -6.27 -9.10
C THR A 90 3.97 -7.50 -8.43
N LYS A 91 5.29 -7.52 -8.23
CA LYS A 91 5.98 -8.66 -7.63
C LYS A 91 7.15 -8.31 -6.73
N GLN A 92 7.52 -9.26 -5.85
CA GLN A 92 8.60 -9.09 -4.88
C GLN A 92 8.34 -7.87 -3.99
N LEU A 93 7.12 -7.78 -3.45
CA LEU A 93 6.66 -6.68 -2.63
C LEU A 93 6.73 -7.06 -1.15
N VAL A 94 7.39 -6.23 -0.35
CA VAL A 94 7.43 -6.37 1.12
C VAL A 94 6.75 -5.18 1.76
N ILE A 95 5.73 -5.45 2.58
CA ILE A 95 5.02 -4.46 3.39
C ILE A 95 5.24 -4.81 4.86
N ARG A 96 5.82 -3.89 5.66
CA ARG A 96 6.10 -4.18 7.08
C ARG A 96 6.08 -2.95 7.97
N ARG A 97 5.73 -3.13 9.25
CA ARG A 97 5.76 -2.07 10.27
C ARG A 97 4.93 -0.84 9.84
N LEU A 98 3.68 -1.08 9.46
CA LEU A 98 2.72 0.00 9.27
C LEU A 98 2.00 0.30 10.58
N THR A 99 1.85 1.58 10.89
CA THR A 99 0.89 2.07 11.90
C THR A 99 -0.25 2.72 11.14
N TYR A 100 -1.49 2.30 11.35
CA TYR A 100 -2.57 2.70 10.45
C TYR A 100 -3.92 2.98 11.10
N ILE A 101 -4.72 3.81 10.43
CA ILE A 101 -6.14 4.06 10.68
C ILE A 101 -6.87 4.07 9.33
N SER A 102 -7.63 3.00 9.06
CA SER A 102 -8.61 2.95 7.96
C SER A 102 -9.83 2.17 8.46
N PRO A 103 -10.85 2.87 9.01
CA PRO A 103 -11.97 2.22 9.69
C PRO A 103 -12.98 1.57 8.74
N PHE A 104 -12.94 1.91 7.45
CA PHE A 104 -13.94 1.48 6.47
C PHE A 104 -13.36 0.67 5.30
N SER A 105 -12.04 0.49 5.23
CA SER A 105 -11.37 -0.25 4.15
C SER A 105 -10.26 -1.16 4.66
N ALA A 106 -9.47 -1.73 3.74
CA ALA A 106 -8.40 -2.64 4.09
C ALA A 106 -7.13 -1.89 4.52
N VAL A 107 -6.34 -2.57 5.35
CA VAL A 107 -4.97 -2.14 5.64
C VAL A 107 -4.09 -2.41 4.43
N ILE A 108 -4.19 -3.62 3.88
CA ILE A 108 -3.51 -4.05 2.69
C ILE A 108 -4.56 -4.72 1.82
N ALA A 109 -4.84 -4.13 0.67
CA ALA A 109 -5.69 -4.72 -0.36
C ALA A 109 -4.82 -5.28 -1.48
N LEU A 110 -5.17 -6.49 -1.93
CA LEU A 110 -4.88 -6.88 -3.30
C LEU A 110 -6.03 -6.30 -4.12
N ALA A 111 -5.78 -5.16 -4.76
CA ALA A 111 -6.82 -4.31 -5.33
C ALA A 111 -7.47 -4.98 -6.55
N ARG A 112 -8.55 -4.36 -7.06
CA ARG A 112 -9.33 -4.93 -8.17
C ARG A 112 -8.62 -4.78 -9.52
N GLU A 113 -7.78 -3.76 -9.66
CA GLU A 113 -6.97 -3.46 -10.84
C GLU A 113 -5.68 -4.29 -10.80
N MET A 114 -5.83 -5.61 -10.99
CA MET A 114 -4.77 -6.61 -10.81
C MET A 114 -4.53 -7.49 -12.05
N SER A 115 -4.95 -7.00 -13.22
CA SER A 115 -5.04 -7.81 -14.44
C SER A 115 -3.67 -8.17 -15.05
N GLY A 116 -2.61 -7.44 -14.69
CA GLY A 116 -1.22 -7.78 -15.02
C GLY A 116 -0.59 -8.82 -14.08
N GLY A 117 -1.30 -9.21 -13.01
CA GLY A 117 -0.90 -10.23 -12.04
C GLY A 117 -0.32 -9.66 -10.74
N ILE A 118 -0.42 -10.43 -9.66
CA ILE A 118 0.20 -10.12 -8.36
C ILE A 118 0.94 -11.37 -7.87
N GLU A 119 2.23 -11.23 -7.59
CA GLU A 119 3.12 -12.35 -7.25
C GLU A 119 4.04 -11.97 -6.08
N ASP A 120 4.42 -12.93 -5.23
CA ASP A 120 5.41 -12.72 -4.16
C ASP A 120 5.22 -11.44 -3.32
N VAL A 121 4.01 -11.28 -2.77
CA VAL A 121 3.68 -10.22 -1.80
C VAL A 121 3.82 -10.76 -0.39
N ARG A 122 4.60 -10.09 0.45
CA ARG A 122 4.84 -10.44 1.85
C ARG A 122 4.44 -9.28 2.76
N ALA A 123 3.38 -9.46 3.53
CA ALA A 123 2.99 -8.56 4.60
C ALA A 123 3.47 -9.10 5.95
N LYS A 124 4.06 -8.25 6.79
CA LYS A 124 4.53 -8.62 8.14
C LYS A 124 4.21 -7.54 9.15
N THR A 125 3.74 -7.94 10.34
CA THR A 125 3.57 -7.13 11.56
C THR A 125 3.24 -5.65 11.29
N SER A 126 1.95 -5.34 11.28
CA SER A 126 1.41 -3.98 11.23
C SER A 126 0.42 -3.79 12.37
N GLN A 127 0.32 -2.58 12.91
CA GLN A 127 -0.51 -2.28 14.07
C GLN A 127 -1.62 -1.29 13.69
N ALA A 128 -2.87 -1.70 13.90
CA ALA A 128 -4.01 -0.79 13.87
C ALA A 128 -3.94 0.15 15.07
N LEU A 129 -4.16 1.44 14.84
CA LEU A 129 -4.58 2.35 15.90
C LEU A 129 -6.09 2.30 15.98
N ILE A 130 -6.58 1.42 16.85
CA ILE A 130 -8.00 1.38 17.21
C ILE A 130 -8.27 2.62 18.08
N PRO A 131 -9.33 3.41 17.86
CA PRO A 131 -9.61 4.59 18.68
C PRO A 131 -9.68 4.33 20.20
N SER A 132 -9.92 3.08 20.63
CA SER A 132 -9.81 2.66 22.04
C SER A 132 -8.39 2.69 22.59
N GLN A 133 -7.34 2.74 21.78
CA GLN A 133 -5.95 2.92 22.24
C GLN A 133 -5.61 4.39 22.61
N LEU A 134 -6.57 5.31 22.50
CA LEU A 134 -6.58 6.58 23.26
C LEU A 134 -7.18 6.42 24.69
N LEU A 135 -7.81 5.28 24.98
CA LEU A 135 -8.38 4.91 26.29
C LEU A 135 -8.00 3.45 26.62
N GLY A 136 -6.71 3.22 26.87
CA GLY A 136 -6.12 2.03 27.51
C GLY A 136 -6.80 0.66 27.34
N SER A 137 -6.27 -0.19 26.45
CA SER A 137 -6.05 -1.63 26.73
C SER A 137 -5.33 -2.36 25.58
N LYS A 138 -4.75 -3.50 25.99
CA LYS A 138 -3.75 -4.42 25.42
C LYS A 138 -3.74 -4.68 23.88
N PRO A 139 -2.55 -4.85 23.25
CA PRO A 139 -2.44 -5.24 21.84
C PRO A 139 -2.81 -6.73 21.61
N PRO A 140 -3.45 -7.09 20.48
CA PRO A 140 -3.62 -8.48 20.06
C PRO A 140 -2.36 -9.03 19.38
N SER A 141 -2.20 -10.36 19.46
CA SER A 141 -1.05 -11.13 18.99
C SER A 141 -1.28 -11.77 17.61
N ASP A 142 -0.14 -12.00 16.94
CA ASP A 142 0.18 -13.04 15.95
C ASP A 142 -0.02 -12.78 14.44
N GLU A 143 0.99 -13.31 13.72
CA GLU A 143 1.32 -13.16 12.31
C GLU A 143 0.24 -13.69 11.36
N GLU A 144 -0.10 -12.89 10.35
CA GLU A 144 -0.82 -13.36 9.15
C GLU A 144 0.14 -13.31 7.95
N THR A 145 0.77 -14.43 7.63
CA THR A 145 1.51 -14.59 6.38
C THR A 145 0.51 -14.98 5.29
N MET A 146 0.05 -14.01 4.50
CA MET A 146 -0.73 -14.30 3.29
C MET A 146 0.22 -14.59 2.12
N SER A 147 0.41 -15.85 1.75
CA SER A 147 0.95 -16.20 0.42
C SER A 147 -0.19 -16.78 -0.42
N LYS A 148 -0.61 -16.05 -1.46
CA LYS A 148 -1.44 -16.59 -2.53
C LYS A 148 -0.87 -16.12 -3.86
N THR A 149 -0.56 -17.09 -4.72
CA THR A 149 -0.22 -16.86 -6.12
C THR A 149 -1.52 -16.93 -6.90
N TYR A 150 -1.90 -15.84 -7.55
CA TYR A 150 -3.03 -15.80 -8.47
C TYR A 150 -2.46 -15.71 -9.89
N THR A 151 -2.60 -16.80 -10.64
CA THR A 151 -2.35 -16.88 -12.09
C THR A 151 -3.58 -16.50 -12.87
#